data_AF-A0AAI9TID0-F1
#
_entry.id   AF-A0AAI9TID0-F1
#
_cell.length_a   1.000
_cell.length_b   1.000
_cell.length_c   1.000
_cell.angle_alpha   90.00
_cell.angle_beta   90.00
_cell.angle_gamma   90.00
#
_symmetry.space_group_name_H-M   'P 1'
#
loop_
_entity.id
_entity.type
_entity.pdbx_description
1 polymer ?
#
loop_
_entity_poly.entity_id
_entity_poly.type
_entity_poly.pdbx_seq_one_letter_code
_entity_poly.pdbx_strand_id
1 'polypeptide(L)'
;MTSRTGVVPISSSQDTTGPLGKSTWDVAMSLSIMAGLDSDDSYSIPAEPFQQDDYTKFINANGSKGLRIGVVREPFFESETARQRLMVSYFNESLTKMASLGATVLETPLPNKDKWSYTFVGGPNEE
;
A
#
# COMPACT_ATOMS: atom_id res chain seq x y z
N MET A 1 -11.44 6.61 3.73
CA MET A 1 -11.62 5.15 3.94
C MET A 1 -11.77 4.86 5.42
N THR A 2 -10.78 5.24 6.24
CA THR A 2 -10.85 5.16 7.70
C THR A 2 -10.78 6.57 8.29
N SER A 3 -11.52 6.80 9.38
CA SER A 3 -11.49 8.09 10.10
C SER A 3 -10.16 8.29 10.84
N ARG A 4 -9.80 9.55 11.04
CA ARG A 4 -8.64 10.02 11.82
C ARG A 4 -9.07 10.80 13.06
N THR A 5 -10.36 10.85 13.37
CA THR A 5 -10.89 11.45 14.60
C THR A 5 -10.14 10.89 15.81
N GLY A 6 -9.58 11.76 16.64
CA GLY A 6 -8.81 11.39 17.83
C GLY A 6 -7.34 11.01 17.59
N VAL A 7 -6.84 11.07 16.35
CA VAL A 7 -5.41 10.86 16.03
C VAL A 7 -4.67 12.20 16.07
N VAL A 8 -3.48 12.22 16.69
CA VAL A 8 -2.59 13.40 16.64
C VAL A 8 -2.04 13.53 15.20
N PRO A 9 -2.34 14.61 14.47
CA PRO A 9 -2.02 14.71 13.06
C PRO A 9 -0.54 15.06 12.81
N ILE A 10 -0.05 14.66 11.64
CA ILE A 10 1.21 15.15 11.04
C ILE A 10 0.90 15.83 9.71
N SER A 11 0.19 15.16 8.81
CA SER A 11 -0.14 15.67 7.48
C SER A 11 -1.60 15.41 7.16
N SER A 12 -2.45 16.43 7.26
CA SER A 12 -3.88 16.28 7.05
C SER A 12 -4.26 15.75 5.66
N SER A 13 -3.41 15.92 4.65
CA SER A 13 -3.63 15.41 3.30
C SER A 13 -3.14 13.98 3.08
N GLN A 14 -2.34 13.41 3.99
CA GLN A 14 -1.72 12.09 3.83
C GLN A 14 -2.01 11.11 4.97
N ASP A 15 -2.34 11.62 6.16
CA ASP A 15 -2.60 10.79 7.33
C ASP A 15 -3.79 9.86 7.09
N THR A 16 -3.62 8.60 7.47
CA THR A 16 -4.67 7.58 7.48
C THR A 16 -4.39 6.60 8.61
N THR A 17 -5.44 6.09 9.23
CA THR A 17 -5.33 4.95 10.15
C THR A 17 -5.48 3.65 9.36
N GLY A 18 -4.95 2.55 9.90
CA GLY A 18 -5.08 1.23 9.28
C GLY A 18 -4.71 0.10 10.23
N PRO A 19 -5.28 -1.10 10.05
CA PRO A 19 -5.00 -2.23 10.93
C PRO A 19 -3.66 -2.88 10.61
N LEU A 20 -2.97 -3.33 11.67
CA LEU A 20 -1.79 -4.20 11.59
C LEU A 20 -2.14 -5.54 12.25
N GLY A 21 -1.95 -6.64 11.53
CA GLY A 21 -2.33 -7.98 11.97
C GLY A 21 -1.31 -9.04 11.55
N LYS A 22 -1.41 -10.24 12.14
CA LYS A 22 -0.49 -11.36 11.82
C LYS A 22 -0.85 -12.07 10.53
N SER A 23 -2.08 -11.89 10.05
CA SER A 23 -2.59 -12.49 8.83
C SER A 23 -3.43 -11.47 8.03
N THR A 24 -3.60 -11.72 6.73
CA THR A 24 -4.51 -10.93 5.89
C THR A 24 -5.95 -10.98 6.41
N TRP A 25 -6.35 -12.10 7.04
CA TRP A 25 -7.66 -12.22 7.68
C TRP A 25 -7.83 -11.22 8.83
N ASP A 26 -6.86 -11.15 9.75
CA ASP A 26 -6.90 -10.20 10.87
C ASP A 26 -7.01 -8.75 10.38
N VAL A 27 -6.24 -8.42 9.33
CA VAL A 27 -6.23 -7.08 8.71
C VAL A 27 -7.57 -6.78 8.04
N ALA A 28 -8.11 -7.70 7.23
CA ALA A 28 -9.38 -7.50 6.53
C ALA A 28 -10.57 -7.43 7.49
N MET A 29 -10.61 -8.27 8.52
CA MET A 29 -11.65 -8.25 9.55
C MET A 29 -11.63 -6.93 10.32
N SER A 30 -10.45 -6.48 10.75
CA SER A 30 -10.30 -5.21 11.45
C SER A 30 -10.67 -4.03 10.56
N LEU A 31 -10.28 -4.06 9.27
CA LEU A 31 -10.63 -3.02 8.31
C LEU A 31 -12.15 -2.93 8.10
N SER A 32 -12.86 -4.06 8.12
CA SER A 32 -14.34 -4.11 8.00
C SER A 32 -15.04 -3.38 9.14
N ILE A 33 -14.41 -3.30 10.32
CA ILE A 33 -14.92 -2.57 11.47
C ILE A 33 -14.51 -1.09 11.42
N MET A 34 -13.30 -0.80 10.93
CA MET A 34 -12.72 0.55 10.93
C MET A 34 -13.17 1.42 9.75
N ALA A 35 -13.46 0.81 8.60
CA ALA A 35 -13.81 1.54 7.39
C ALA A 35 -15.23 2.11 7.50
N GLY A 36 -15.37 3.38 7.18
CA GLY A 36 -16.66 4.04 7.25
C GLY A 36 -16.56 5.56 7.18
N LEU A 37 -17.70 6.17 6.86
CA LEU A 37 -17.86 7.61 6.93
C LEU A 37 -17.91 8.05 8.40
N ASP A 38 -17.21 9.14 8.71
CA ASP A 38 -17.26 9.78 10.02
C ASP A 38 -17.51 11.27 9.80
N SER A 39 -18.60 11.79 10.36
CA SER A 39 -18.98 13.21 10.22
C SER A 39 -18.02 14.16 10.93
N ASP A 40 -17.26 13.65 11.91
CA ASP A 40 -16.32 14.44 12.70
C ASP A 40 -14.94 14.54 12.05
N ASP A 41 -14.69 13.77 10.98
CA ASP A 41 -13.50 13.85 10.15
C ASP A 41 -13.84 14.39 8.75
N SER A 42 -13.51 15.66 8.48
CA SER A 42 -13.78 16.31 7.19
C SER A 42 -13.06 15.70 5.99
N TYR A 43 -12.06 14.84 6.19
CA TYR A 43 -11.40 14.08 5.11
C TYR A 43 -11.96 12.66 4.98
N SER A 44 -12.87 12.25 5.86
CA SER A 44 -13.69 11.07 5.65
C SER A 44 -14.75 11.41 4.61
N ILE A 45 -14.46 11.08 3.35
CA ILE A 45 -15.36 11.27 2.22
C ILE A 45 -16.08 9.95 1.88
N PRO A 46 -17.36 10.00 1.44
CA PRO A 46 -18.07 8.81 0.98
C PRO A 46 -17.31 8.10 -0.13
N ALA A 47 -17.09 6.79 0.02
CA ALA A 47 -16.33 5.97 -0.92
C ALA A 47 -17.21 5.00 -1.71
N GLU A 48 -18.53 5.25 -1.78
CA GLU A 48 -19.46 4.41 -2.54
C GLU A 48 -19.15 4.42 -4.06
N PRO A 49 -19.29 3.27 -4.76
CA PRO A 49 -19.69 1.95 -4.26
C PRO A 49 -18.51 1.07 -3.78
N PHE A 50 -17.33 1.66 -3.58
CA PHE A 50 -16.10 0.93 -3.28
C PHE A 50 -15.93 0.59 -1.80
N GLN A 51 -16.62 1.30 -0.91
CA GLN A 51 -16.71 0.91 0.50
C GLN A 51 -17.43 -0.44 0.62
N GLN A 52 -16.96 -1.29 1.51
CA GLN A 52 -17.52 -2.62 1.73
C GLN A 52 -17.69 -2.84 3.22
N ASP A 53 -18.82 -3.44 3.62
CA ASP A 53 -19.09 -3.76 5.02
C ASP A 53 -18.25 -4.94 5.54
N ASP A 54 -17.76 -5.78 4.62
CA ASP A 54 -16.99 -6.98 4.95
C ASP A 54 -15.91 -7.23 3.90
N TYR A 55 -14.68 -6.83 4.23
CA TYR A 55 -13.51 -7.03 3.40
C TYR A 55 -12.99 -8.48 3.41
N THR A 56 -13.43 -9.32 4.35
CA THR A 56 -13.01 -10.73 4.38
C THR A 56 -13.54 -11.52 3.19
N LYS A 57 -14.65 -11.05 2.59
CA LYS A 57 -15.23 -11.61 1.35
C LYS A 57 -14.28 -11.57 0.16
N PHE A 58 -13.27 -10.70 0.18
CA PHE A 58 -12.27 -10.60 -0.89
C PHE A 58 -11.05 -11.50 -0.67
N ILE A 59 -10.98 -12.23 0.45
CA ILE A 59 -9.92 -13.20 0.68
C ILE A 59 -10.19 -14.43 -0.19
N ASN A 60 -9.41 -14.54 -1.27
CA ASN A 60 -9.53 -15.62 -2.24
C ASN A 60 -8.18 -16.31 -2.44
N ALA A 61 -8.12 -17.61 -2.17
CA ALA A 61 -6.91 -18.43 -2.36
C ALA A 61 -6.42 -18.43 -3.82
N ASN A 62 -7.32 -18.23 -4.78
CA ASN A 62 -7.02 -18.11 -6.21
C ASN A 62 -7.00 -16.66 -6.70
N GLY A 63 -6.96 -15.68 -5.79
CA GLY A 63 -7.09 -14.25 -6.11
C GLY A 63 -6.00 -13.71 -7.02
N SER A 64 -4.87 -14.40 -7.17
CA SER A 64 -3.78 -14.04 -8.09
C SER A 64 -4.09 -14.34 -9.56
N LYS A 65 -5.01 -15.27 -9.84
CA LYS A 65 -5.28 -15.73 -11.21
C LYS A 65 -5.88 -14.59 -12.03
N GLY A 66 -5.17 -14.18 -13.08
CA GLY A 66 -5.59 -13.10 -13.97
C GLY A 66 -5.23 -11.69 -13.48
N LEU A 67 -4.58 -11.54 -12.31
CA LEU A 67 -4.06 -10.23 -11.90
C LEU A 67 -2.95 -9.78 -12.85
N ARG A 68 -2.88 -8.47 -13.10
CA ARG A 68 -1.77 -7.83 -13.82
C ARG A 68 -1.03 -6.94 -12.82
N ILE A 69 0.22 -7.27 -12.53
CA ILE A 69 1.07 -6.59 -11.56
C ILE A 69 2.08 -5.74 -12.31
N GLY A 70 1.98 -4.42 -12.18
CA GLY A 70 2.96 -3.47 -12.68
C GLY A 70 4.06 -3.25 -11.65
N VAL A 71 5.31 -3.52 -12.02
CA VAL A 71 6.50 -3.35 -11.17
C VAL A 71 7.22 -2.07 -11.55
N VAL A 72 7.25 -1.12 -10.61
CA VAL A 72 8.01 0.13 -10.74
C VAL A 72 9.36 -0.05 -10.05
N ARG A 73 10.43 -0.24 -10.82
CA ARG A 73 11.77 -0.47 -10.25
C ARG A 73 12.49 0.81 -9.86
N GLU A 74 12.52 1.79 -10.76
CA GLU A 74 13.22 3.04 -10.50
C GLU A 74 12.29 4.06 -9.85
N PRO A 75 12.74 4.81 -8.83
CA PRO A 75 14.08 4.77 -8.22
C PRO A 75 14.21 3.80 -7.01
N PHE A 76 13.18 3.01 -6.70
CA PHE A 76 13.05 2.34 -5.40
C PHE A 76 13.94 1.10 -5.18
N PHE A 77 14.41 0.46 -6.25
CA PHE A 77 15.12 -0.83 -6.19
C PHE A 77 16.59 -0.74 -6.60
N GLU A 78 17.21 0.43 -6.45
CA GLU A 78 18.66 0.60 -6.57
C GLU A 78 19.38 -0.23 -5.48
N SER A 79 20.42 -0.97 -5.87
CA SER A 79 20.97 -2.07 -5.06
C SER A 79 22.48 -1.96 -4.81
N GLU A 80 22.88 -0.83 -4.24
CA GLU A 80 24.28 -0.50 -3.96
C GLU A 80 24.89 -1.35 -2.83
N THR A 81 24.11 -1.61 -1.79
CA THR A 81 24.54 -2.39 -0.62
C THR A 81 24.16 -3.87 -0.73
N ALA A 82 24.88 -4.74 -0.01
CA ALA A 82 24.55 -6.16 0.07
C ALA A 82 23.15 -6.42 0.63
N ARG A 83 22.70 -5.59 1.60
CA ARG A 83 21.36 -5.67 2.17
C ARG A 83 20.28 -5.30 1.14
N GLN A 84 20.49 -4.26 0.35
CA GLN A 84 19.56 -3.90 -0.72
C GLN A 84 19.48 -4.98 -1.79
N ARG A 85 20.61 -5.58 -2.19
CA ARG A 85 20.63 -6.73 -3.13
C ARG A 85 19.81 -7.91 -2.61
N LEU A 86 19.92 -8.23 -1.31
CA LEU A 86 19.15 -9.30 -0.69
C LEU A 86 17.65 -8.98 -0.63
N MET A 87 17.28 -7.72 -0.34
CA MET A 87 15.89 -7.29 -0.40
C MET A 87 15.33 -7.44 -1.83
N VAL A 88 16.08 -6.98 -2.84
CA VAL A 88 15.69 -7.09 -4.25
C VAL A 88 15.55 -8.55 -4.68
N SER A 89 16.39 -9.46 -4.19
CA SER A 89 16.25 -10.89 -4.51
C SER A 89 14.96 -11.48 -3.93
N TYR A 90 14.62 -11.20 -2.67
CA TYR A 90 13.36 -11.68 -2.09
C TYR A 90 12.13 -11.05 -2.75
N PHE A 91 12.22 -9.78 -3.13
CA PHE A 91 11.17 -9.13 -3.91
C PHE A 91 10.96 -9.83 -5.25
N ASN A 92 12.04 -10.11 -6.00
CA ASN A 92 11.94 -10.84 -7.27
C ASN A 92 11.39 -12.26 -7.08
N GLU A 93 11.79 -12.98 -6.02
CA GLU A 93 11.25 -14.30 -5.69
C GLU A 93 9.73 -14.24 -5.45
N SER A 94 9.25 -13.21 -4.74
CA SER A 94 7.81 -13.00 -4.51
C SER A 94 7.05 -12.78 -5.83
N LEU A 95 7.64 -12.05 -6.79
CA LEU A 95 7.04 -11.84 -8.11
C LEU A 95 6.98 -13.14 -8.91
N THR A 96 8.05 -13.95 -8.89
CA THR A 96 8.05 -15.29 -9.50
C THR A 96 6.96 -16.17 -8.88
N LYS A 97 6.79 -16.11 -7.56
CA LYS A 97 5.73 -16.85 -6.88
C LYS A 97 4.35 -16.38 -7.34
N MET A 98 4.09 -15.08 -7.40
CA MET A 98 2.83 -14.52 -7.90
C MET A 98 2.55 -14.94 -9.35
N ALA A 99 3.57 -14.92 -10.21
CA ALA A 99 3.45 -15.38 -11.60
C ALA A 99 3.10 -16.88 -11.68
N SER A 100 3.73 -17.72 -10.85
CA SER A 100 3.42 -19.16 -10.78
C SER A 100 1.98 -19.45 -10.32
N LEU A 101 1.36 -18.50 -9.60
CA LEU A 101 -0.04 -18.58 -9.16
C LEU A 101 -1.02 -17.92 -10.16
N GLY A 102 -0.56 -17.57 -11.36
CA GLY A 102 -1.41 -17.11 -12.46
C GLY A 102 -1.53 -15.59 -12.61
N ALA A 103 -0.69 -14.80 -11.94
CA ALA A 103 -0.57 -13.38 -12.21
C ALA A 103 0.31 -13.11 -13.43
N THR A 104 0.05 -12.03 -14.15
CA THR A 104 0.94 -11.48 -15.18
C THR A 104 1.77 -10.37 -14.57
N VAL A 105 3.09 -10.53 -14.51
CA VAL A 105 4.02 -9.52 -13.98
C VAL A 105 4.63 -8.74 -15.14
N LEU A 106 4.57 -7.41 -15.08
CA LEU A 106 5.05 -6.50 -16.11
C LEU A 106 5.89 -5.40 -15.46
N GLU A 107 7.01 -5.05 -16.08
CA GLU A 107 7.77 -3.86 -15.68
C GLU A 107 7.07 -2.61 -16.22
N THR A 108 7.02 -1.53 -15.43
CA THR A 108 6.42 -0.25 -15.83
C THR A 108 7.24 0.93 -15.30
N PRO A 109 7.37 2.03 -16.05
CA PRO A 109 7.97 3.24 -15.52
C PRO A 109 7.11 3.82 -14.39
N LEU A 110 7.74 4.56 -13.48
CA LEU A 110 7.04 5.41 -12.52
C LEU A 110 6.30 6.52 -13.28
N PRO A 111 4.96 6.62 -13.19
CA PRO A 111 4.23 7.72 -13.81
C PRO A 111 4.66 9.06 -13.19
N ASN A 112 4.82 10.10 -14.00
CA ASN A 112 5.26 11.44 -13.57
C ASN A 112 6.57 11.44 -12.75
N LYS A 113 7.54 10.56 -13.09
CA LYS A 113 8.83 10.44 -12.40
C LYS A 113 9.56 11.78 -12.23
N ASP A 114 9.44 12.68 -13.20
CA ASP A 114 10.01 14.03 -13.22
C ASP A 114 9.46 14.96 -12.12
N LYS A 115 8.24 14.68 -11.63
CA LYS A 115 7.60 15.42 -10.54
C LYS A 115 7.85 14.81 -9.16
N TRP A 116 8.53 13.66 -9.12
CA TRP A 116 8.86 12.98 -7.89
C TRP A 116 10.16 13.53 -7.31
N SER A 117 10.08 14.26 -6.19
CA SER A 117 11.23 14.60 -5.36
C SER A 117 11.04 14.07 -3.96
N TYR A 118 12.05 13.37 -3.43
CA TYR A 118 12.06 12.99 -2.02
C TYR A 118 12.93 14.00 -1.25
N THR A 119 12.26 14.88 -0.51
CA THR A 119 12.88 15.74 0.49
C THR A 119 12.42 15.26 1.84
N PHE A 120 13.34 14.78 2.67
CA PHE A 120 13.01 14.42 4.04
C PHE A 120 12.89 15.71 4.84
N VAL A 121 11.66 16.10 5.17
CA VAL A 121 11.39 17.27 6.02
C VAL A 121 11.97 17.00 7.41
N GLY A 122 12.94 17.81 7.85
CA GLY A 122 13.69 17.63 9.11
C GLY A 122 14.95 16.79 9.00
N GLY A 123 15.52 16.64 7.80
CA GLY A 123 16.79 15.94 7.58
C GLY A 123 18.00 16.78 7.99
N PRO A 124 19.21 16.19 8.07
CA PRO A 124 20.42 16.90 8.51
C PRO A 124 20.82 18.11 7.65
N ASN A 125 20.11 18.38 6.54
CA ASN A 125 20.37 19.48 5.62
C ASN A 125 19.25 20.55 5.59
N GLU A 126 18.27 20.47 6.49
CA GLU A 126 17.27 21.53 6.69
C GLU A 126 17.59 22.28 7.99
N GLU A 127 18.55 23.21 7.91
CA GLU A 127 18.64 24.38 8.81
C GLU A 127 17.83 25.54 8.26
#